data_AF-A0A1F4QCV4-F1
#
_entry.id   AF-A0A1F4QCV4-F1
#
_cell.length_a   1.000
_cell.length_b   1.000
_cell.length_c   1.000
_cell.angle_alpha   90.00
_cell.angle_beta   90.00
_cell.angle_gamma   90.00
#
_symmetry.space_group_name_H-M   'P 1'
#
loop_
_entity.id
_entity.type
_entity.pdbx_description
1 polymer ?
#
loop_
_entity_poly.entity_id
_entity_poly.type
_entity_poly.pdbx_seq_one_letter_code
_entity_poly.pdbx_strand_id
1 'polypeptide(L)' 'MVAFQTVAAKAARLDVNRANRSELSRLPGMTTESAERMIQHRPYRKLDELISKKVLGKKQFARIREFIVVGSNGM' A
#
# COMPACT_ATOMS: atom_id res chain seq x y z
N MET A 1 30.90 23.18 8.95
CA MET A 1 29.52 23.15 8.42
C MET A 1 29.55 22.25 7.20
N VAL A 2 28.91 21.09 7.13
CA VAL A 2 27.48 20.82 7.35
C VAL A 2 27.28 19.34 7.72
N ALA A 3 26.45 19.06 8.71
CA ALA A 3 26.02 17.71 9.06
C ALA A 3 24.96 17.23 8.04
N PHE A 4 25.18 16.07 7.43
CA PHE A 4 24.13 15.34 6.72
C PHE A 4 23.16 14.78 7.76
N GLN A 5 22.12 15.54 8.07
CA GLN A 5 20.95 15.01 8.78
C GLN A 5 20.27 13.99 7.87
N THR A 6 20.48 12.71 8.18
CA THR A 6 19.67 11.61 7.67
C THR A 6 18.27 11.74 8.25
N VAL A 7 17.42 12.50 7.57
CA VAL A 7 15.98 12.29 7.69
C VAL A 7 15.70 10.93 7.09
N ALA A 8 15.73 9.89 7.93
CA ALA A 8 15.01 8.65 7.66
C ALA A 8 13.56 9.08 7.43
N ALA A 9 13.21 9.35 6.17
CA ALA A 9 11.87 9.69 5.76
C ALA A 9 11.01 8.56 6.33
N LYS A 10 10.20 8.90 7.35
CA LYS A 10 9.20 8.01 7.92
C LYS A 10 8.45 7.46 6.74
N ALA A 11 8.76 6.22 6.32
CA ALA A 11 8.39 5.71 5.01
C ALA A 11 6.88 5.90 4.86
N ALA A 12 6.49 6.88 4.05
CA ALA A 12 5.12 7.33 4.01
C ALA A 12 4.30 6.14 3.53
N ARG A 13 3.39 5.66 4.37
CA ARG A 13 2.58 4.50 4.02
C ARG A 13 1.79 4.82 2.76
N LEU A 14 1.74 3.86 1.85
CA LEU A 14 1.05 3.98 0.58
C LEU A 14 -0.46 3.89 0.77
N ASP A 15 -1.16 4.90 0.30
CA ASP A 15 -2.63 4.88 0.28
C ASP A 15 -3.13 3.93 -0.80
N VAL A 16 -3.78 2.84 -0.41
CA VAL A 16 -4.26 1.81 -1.33
C VAL A 16 -5.28 2.32 -2.34
N ASN A 17 -5.97 3.42 -2.04
CA ASN A 17 -6.96 4.05 -2.91
C ASN A 17 -6.34 5.03 -3.92
N ARG A 18 -5.15 5.58 -3.61
CA ARG A 18 -4.51 6.64 -4.43
C ARG A 18 -3.20 6.22 -5.08
N ALA A 19 -2.51 5.22 -4.53
CA ALA A 19 -1.25 4.72 -5.05
C ALA A 19 -1.37 4.31 -6.52
N ASN A 20 -0.32 4.52 -7.31
CA ASN A 20 -0.29 4.02 -8.69
C ASN A 20 0.22 2.57 -8.73
N ARG A 21 0.16 1.94 -9.91
CA ARG A 21 0.56 0.55 -10.12
C ARG A 21 2.00 0.29 -9.72
N SER A 22 2.91 1.17 -10.11
CA SER A 22 4.34 1.06 -9.84
C SER A 22 4.66 1.17 -8.35
N GLU A 23 3.95 2.04 -7.64
CA GLU A 23 4.11 2.20 -6.19
C GLU A 23 3.63 0.96 -5.43
N LEU A 24 2.49 0.38 -5.83
CA LEU A 24 1.98 -0.85 -5.24
C LEU A 24 2.86 -2.07 -5.57
N SER A 25 3.41 -2.14 -6.78
CA SER A 25 4.28 -3.26 -7.18
C SER A 25 5.66 -3.23 -6.52
N ARG A 26 6.09 -2.07 -6.01
CA ARG A 26 7.33 -1.91 -5.21
C ARG A 26 7.22 -2.50 -3.80
N LEU A 27 6.01 -2.81 -3.34
CA LEU A 27 5.80 -3.38 -2.01
C LEU A 27 6.35 -4.83 -1.95
N PRO A 28 6.86 -5.26 -0.78
CA PRO A 28 7.50 -6.57 -0.64
C PRO A 28 6.51 -7.71 -0.92
N GLY A 29 6.81 -8.51 -1.95
CA GLY A 29 5.97 -9.63 -2.38
C GLY A 29 4.74 -9.23 -3.19
N MET A 30 4.66 -7.99 -3.68
CA MET A 30 3.71 -7.58 -4.71
C MET A 30 4.25 -7.83 -6.11
N THR A 31 3.32 -8.03 -7.03
CA THR A 31 3.56 -8.15 -8.48
C THR A 31 2.71 -7.11 -9.20
N THR A 32 3.02 -6.84 -10.46
CA THR A 32 2.20 -5.97 -11.32
C THR A 32 0.74 -6.43 -11.37
N GLU A 33 0.50 -7.74 -11.43
CA GLU A 33 -0.86 -8.32 -11.40
C GLU A 33 -1.58 -8.04 -10.07
N SER A 34 -0.89 -8.19 -8.94
CA SER A 34 -1.46 -7.90 -7.61
C SER A 34 -1.80 -6.41 -7.47
N ALA A 35 -0.91 -5.54 -7.93
CA ALA A 35 -1.11 -4.09 -7.97
C ALA A 35 -2.30 -3.70 -8.88
N GLU A 36 -2.45 -4.36 -10.03
CA GLU A 36 -3.60 -4.16 -10.92
C GLU A 36 -4.91 -4.56 -10.27
N ARG A 37 -4.97 -5.74 -9.63
CA ARG A 37 -6.16 -6.16 -8.86
C ARG A 37 -6.48 -5.14 -7.79
N MET A 38 -5.48 -4.63 -7.08
CA MET A 38 -5.67 -3.58 -6.08
C MET A 38 -6.32 -2.33 -6.68
N ILE A 39 -5.90 -1.89 -7.86
CA ILE A 39 -6.47 -0.72 -8.54
C ILE A 39 -7.91 -0.98 -9.01
N GLN A 40 -8.16 -2.15 -9.61
CA GLN A 40 -9.48 -2.51 -10.17
C GLN A 40 -10.59 -2.61 -9.11
N HIS A 41 -10.24 -3.03 -7.90
CA HIS A 41 -11.22 -3.26 -6.82
C HIS A 41 -11.35 -2.07 -5.84
N ARG A 42 -10.80 -0.91 -6.19
CA ARG A 42 -11.05 0.34 -5.46
C ARG A 42 -12.53 0.73 -5.51
N PRO A 43 -13.05 1.42 -4.49
CA PRO A 43 -12.38 1.87 -3.28
C PRO A 43 -12.34 0.80 -2.17
N TYR A 44 -11.35 0.95 -1.27
CA TYR A 44 -11.25 0.24 0.01
C TYR A 44 -11.57 1.21 1.14
N ARG A 45 -12.43 0.79 2.08
CA ARG A 45 -12.76 1.50 3.32
C ARG A 45 -11.85 1.06 4.47
N LYS A 46 -11.36 -0.19 4.43
CA LYS A 46 -10.41 -0.75 5.41
C LYS A 46 -9.43 -1.70 4.73
N LEU A 47 -8.24 -1.84 5.32
CA LEU A 47 -7.19 -2.72 4.80
C LEU A 47 -7.63 -4.18 4.67
N ASP A 48 -8.49 -4.66 5.58
CA ASP A 48 -8.99 -6.04 5.58
C ASP A 48 -9.81 -6.39 4.32
N GLU A 49 -10.38 -5.40 3.64
CA GLU A 49 -11.11 -5.62 2.38
C GLU A 49 -10.20 -6.16 1.26
N LEU A 50 -8.89 -5.94 1.34
CA LEU A 50 -7.95 -6.56 0.41
C LEU A 50 -8.01 -8.10 0.48
N ILE A 51 -8.27 -8.66 1.67
CA ILE A 51 -8.46 -10.09 1.87
C ILE A 51 -9.91 -10.48 1.59
N SER A 52 -10.89 -9.77 2.18
CA SER A 52 -12.31 -10.16 2.05
C SER A 52 -12.79 -10.12 0.60
N LYS A 53 -12.33 -9.15 -0.20
CA LYS A 53 -12.62 -9.06 -1.64
C LYS A 53 -11.73 -9.97 -2.50
N LYS A 54 -10.89 -10.80 -1.89
CA LYS A 54 -9.94 -11.71 -2.55
C LYS A 54 -8.97 -10.99 -3.51
N VAL A 55 -8.65 -9.72 -3.22
CA VAL A 55 -7.68 -8.94 -4.01
C VAL A 55 -6.26 -9.45 -3.74
N LEU A 56 -5.96 -9.72 -2.46
CA LEU A 56 -4.68 -10.25 -2.00
C LEU A 56 -4.89 -11.48 -1.12
N GLY A 57 -3.95 -12.42 -1.19
CA GLY A 57 -3.87 -13.51 -0.23
C GLY A 57 -3.40 -13.03 1.15
N LYS A 58 -3.73 -13.78 2.21
CA LYS A 58 -3.32 -13.48 3.61
C LYS A 58 -1.81 -13.25 3.75
N LYS A 59 -0.99 -14.07 3.07
CA LYS A 59 0.48 -13.96 3.10
C LYS A 59 0.98 -12.66 2.46
N GLN A 60 0.40 -12.28 1.33
CA GLN A 60 0.75 -11.05 0.63
C GLN A 60 0.35 -9.83 1.47
N PHE A 61 -0.89 -9.82 1.97
CA PHE A 61 -1.38 -8.76 2.84
C PHE A 61 -0.51 -8.58 4.08
N ALA A 62 -0.14 -9.66 4.77
CA ALA A 62 0.70 -9.60 5.97
C ALA A 62 2.07 -8.95 5.72
N ARG A 63 2.64 -9.10 4.51
CA ARG A 63 3.93 -8.48 4.14
C ARG A 63 3.80 -6.98 3.89
N ILE A 64 2.64 -6.54 3.38
CA ILE A 64 2.47 -5.15 2.95
C ILE A 64 1.69 -4.29 3.95
N ARG A 65 0.92 -4.88 4.87
CA ARG A 65 -0.02 -4.18 5.78
C ARG A 65 0.62 -3.05 6.60
N GLU A 66 1.92 -3.11 6.87
CA GLU A 66 2.63 -2.07 7.63
C GLU A 66 3.08 -0.88 6.77
N PHE A 67 3.14 -1.10 5.45
CA PHE A 67 3.56 -0.14 4.44
C PHE A 67 2.38 0.53 3.73
N ILE A 68 1.15 0.11 4.00
CA ILE A 68 -0.06 0.62 3.36
C ILE A 68 -1.04 1.20 4.37
N VAL A 69 -1.87 2.12 3.91
CA VAL A 69 -3.01 2.68 4.66
C VAL A 69 -4.21 2.77 3.73
N VAL A 70 -5.40 2.81 4.32
CA VAL A 70 -6.55 3.41 3.64
C VAL A 70 -6.51 4.88 4.00
N GLY A 71 -6.28 5.75 3.02
CA GLY A 71 -6.38 7.18 3.27
C GLY A 71 -7.77 7.51 3.78
N SER A 72 -7.84 8.12 4.96
CA SER A 72 -9.07 8.67 5.51
C SER A 72 -9.61 9.67 4.48
N ASN A 73 -10.70 9.34 3.80
CA ASN A 73 -11.45 10.38 3.13
C ASN A 73 -12.11 11.20 4.26
N GLY A 74 -11.49 12.31 4.63
CA GLY A 74 -12.00 13.25 5.64
C GLY A 74 -10.89 13.95 6.42
N MET A 75 -10.42 15.07 5.90
CA MET A 75 -11.00 16.38 6.23
C MET A 75 -11.08 17.23 4.97
#